data_AF-A0A1F3Y9B5-F1
#
_entry.id   AF-A0A1F3Y9B5-F1
#
_cell.length_a   1.000
_cell.length_b   1.000
_cell.length_c   1.000
_cell.angle_alpha   90.00
_cell.angle_beta   90.00
_cell.angle_gamma   90.00
#
_symmetry.space_group_name_H-M   'P 1'
#
loop_
_entity.id
_entity.type
_entity.pdbx_description
1 polymer ?
#
loop_
_entity_poly.entity_id
_entity_poly.type
_entity_poly.pdbx_seq_one_letter_code
_entity_poly.pdbx_strand_id
1 'polypeptide(L)'
;MRLHGGLRLGAGLRARLGFAAAMVLIFSLAACGSMNVVSEGGDSNLMLGGNDPVAYFAAGRPLPGRSDIKTEHRGLTYRFASDESRRQFITSPERYVPQFGGFCAQAMAYAVPAPADAGTFKIIDGKLYLFASARARLYFEMDQERNLKLAWHYWETEVADSSWRLQSWKRLLFRVPHYKSNAELDEEYARRFGKKPS
;
A
#
# COMPACT_ATOMS: atom_id res chain seq x y z
N MET A 1 23.52 -62.66 -58.14
CA MET A 1 22.76 -63.86 -57.74
C MET A 1 21.87 -63.47 -56.56
N ARG A 2 20.54 -63.52 -56.79
CA ARG A 2 19.35 -63.59 -55.88
C ARG A 2 19.57 -63.51 -54.35
N LEU A 3 18.68 -63.01 -53.49
CA LEU A 3 17.37 -62.31 -53.54
C LEU A 3 16.94 -62.11 -52.06
N HIS A 4 15.86 -61.33 -51.86
CA HIS A 4 15.02 -61.12 -50.66
C HIS A 4 15.47 -59.97 -49.75
N GLY A 5 14.68 -58.91 -49.51
CA GLY A 5 13.23 -58.76 -49.59
C GLY A 5 12.65 -58.73 -48.19
N GLY A 6 12.21 -57.56 -47.72
CA GLY A 6 11.68 -57.40 -46.37
C GLY A 6 11.23 -55.98 -46.05
N LEU A 7 10.15 -55.54 -46.73
CA LEU A 7 9.39 -54.34 -46.46
C LEU A 7 8.71 -54.45 -45.08
N ARG A 8 8.95 -53.49 -44.18
CA ARG A 8 8.05 -53.22 -43.04
C ARG A 8 7.68 -51.74 -43.03
N LEU A 9 6.50 -51.46 -43.58
CA LEU A 9 5.75 -50.23 -43.35
C LEU A 9 5.13 -50.25 -41.95
N GLY A 10 5.15 -49.08 -41.30
CA GLY A 10 4.11 -48.68 -40.36
C GLY A 10 4.55 -48.59 -38.91
N ALA A 11 4.74 -47.36 -38.42
CA ALA A 11 3.83 -46.75 -37.43
C ALA A 11 4.44 -45.45 -36.87
N GLY A 12 3.64 -44.38 -36.82
CA GLY A 12 3.79 -43.39 -35.75
C GLY A 12 4.29 -41.99 -36.13
N LEU A 13 3.72 -41.36 -37.15
CA LEU A 13 3.63 -39.89 -37.20
C LEU A 13 2.71 -39.41 -36.07
N ARG A 14 3.21 -39.30 -34.83
CA ARG A 14 2.58 -38.58 -33.71
C ARG A 14 3.63 -38.06 -32.73
N ALA A 15 4.58 -37.26 -33.20
CA ALA A 15 5.32 -36.37 -32.31
C ALA A 15 4.40 -35.18 -31.98
N ARG A 16 3.71 -35.33 -30.84
CA ARG A 16 2.69 -34.42 -30.33
C ARG A 16 3.27 -33.03 -30.13
N LEU A 17 2.59 -32.02 -30.69
CA LEU A 17 2.67 -30.62 -30.30
C LEU A 17 2.40 -30.50 -28.79
N GLY A 18 3.43 -30.67 -27.96
CA GLY A 18 3.28 -30.78 -26.50
C GLY A 18 4.26 -29.94 -25.70
N PHE A 19 4.92 -28.95 -26.30
CA PHE A 19 5.91 -28.12 -25.60
C PHE A 19 5.76 -26.60 -25.78
N ALA A 20 4.79 -26.14 -26.57
CA ALA A 20 4.61 -24.70 -26.83
C ALA A 20 3.55 -24.00 -25.95
N ALA A 21 2.84 -24.73 -25.07
CA ALA A 21 1.76 -24.16 -24.24
C ALA A 21 2.18 -23.85 -22.78
N ALA A 22 3.41 -24.16 -22.37
CA ALA A 22 3.88 -23.93 -20.99
C ALA A 22 4.58 -22.59 -20.78
N MET A 23 4.67 -21.71 -21.80
CA MET A 23 5.46 -20.49 -21.76
C MET A 23 4.64 -19.18 -21.87
N VAL A 24 3.35 -19.20 -21.50
CA VAL A 24 2.44 -18.03 -21.63
C VAL A 24 1.87 -17.54 -20.28
N LEU A 25 2.36 -17.99 -19.12
CA LEU A 25 1.73 -17.65 -17.82
C LEU A 25 2.67 -17.09 -16.74
N ILE A 26 3.73 -16.32 -17.07
CA ILE A 26 4.62 -15.73 -16.05
C ILE A 26 4.95 -14.24 -16.27
N PHE A 27 4.15 -13.44 -16.99
CA PHE A 27 4.45 -12.00 -17.14
C PHE A 27 3.29 -11.03 -16.90
N SER A 28 2.39 -11.40 -15.98
CA SER A 28 1.57 -10.42 -15.28
C SER A 28 1.94 -10.43 -13.79
N LEU A 29 3.12 -9.91 -13.47
CA LEU A 29 3.36 -9.29 -12.16
C LEU A 29 2.51 -8.02 -12.09
N ALA A 30 1.19 -8.18 -12.04
CA ALA A 30 0.30 -7.10 -11.68
C ALA A 30 0.71 -6.69 -10.26
N ALA A 31 1.12 -5.43 -10.12
CA ALA A 31 1.56 -4.79 -8.88
C ALA A 31 0.73 -5.26 -7.67
N CYS A 32 1.22 -6.28 -6.96
CA CYS A 32 0.64 -6.77 -5.71
C CYS A 32 1.15 -5.89 -4.55
N GLY A 33 1.15 -4.58 -4.77
CA GLY A 33 1.57 -3.61 -3.78
C GLY A 33 0.40 -3.29 -2.85
N SER A 34 0.64 -3.32 -1.55
CA SER A 34 -0.35 -2.84 -0.58
C SER A 34 -0.54 -1.32 -0.73
N MET A 35 -1.65 -0.90 -1.32
CA MET A 35 -2.01 0.53 -1.48
C MET A 35 -3.43 0.81 -0.96
N ASN A 36 -3.58 1.92 -0.24
CA ASN A 36 -4.87 2.48 0.19
C ASN A 36 -5.38 3.46 -0.88
N VAL A 37 -6.01 2.91 -1.93
CA VAL A 37 -6.62 3.68 -3.03
C VAL A 37 -8.14 3.53 -3.03
N VAL A 38 -8.81 4.49 -3.67
CA VAL A 38 -10.25 4.46 -3.93
C VAL A 38 -10.54 4.57 -5.42
N SER A 39 -11.77 4.21 -5.81
CA SER A 39 -12.29 4.44 -7.15
C SER A 39 -13.28 5.60 -7.13
N GLU A 40 -13.03 6.65 -7.92
CA GLU A 40 -13.92 7.81 -7.99
C GLU A 40 -13.81 8.50 -9.36
N GLY A 41 -14.95 8.81 -10.00
CA GLY A 41 -14.98 9.64 -11.22
C GLY A 41 -14.18 9.06 -12.38
N GLY A 42 -14.10 7.73 -12.49
CA GLY A 42 -13.34 7.03 -13.53
C GLY A 42 -11.88 6.74 -13.18
N ASP A 43 -11.36 7.29 -12.08
CA ASP A 43 -10.02 6.96 -11.57
C ASP A 43 -10.12 5.75 -10.64
N SER A 44 -9.50 4.61 -10.98
CA SER A 44 -9.60 3.36 -10.22
C SER A 44 -8.56 3.18 -9.11
N ASN A 45 -7.44 3.91 -9.19
CA ASN A 45 -6.33 3.86 -8.24
C ASN A 45 -6.06 5.26 -7.65
N LEU A 46 -7.12 5.94 -7.22
CA LEU A 46 -7.03 7.30 -6.70
C LEU A 46 -6.42 7.32 -5.30
N MET A 47 -5.25 7.94 -5.17
CA MET A 47 -4.51 8.06 -3.91
C MET A 47 -5.03 9.24 -3.06
N LEU A 48 -4.88 9.16 -1.74
CA LEU A 48 -5.32 10.18 -0.76
C LEU A 48 -6.81 10.55 -0.83
N GLY A 49 -7.65 9.67 -1.38
CA GLY A 49 -9.06 10.00 -1.64
C GLY A 49 -9.23 11.21 -2.55
N GLY A 50 -8.26 11.49 -3.42
CA GLY A 50 -8.29 12.64 -4.34
C GLY A 50 -7.84 13.97 -3.73
N ASN A 51 -7.35 13.99 -2.50
CA ASN A 51 -6.74 15.20 -1.93
C ASN A 51 -5.37 15.48 -2.56
N ASP A 52 -5.05 16.77 -2.68
CA ASP A 52 -3.80 17.29 -3.19
C ASP A 52 -2.63 16.88 -2.27
N PRO A 53 -1.69 16.03 -2.72
CA PRO A 53 -0.57 15.58 -1.90
C PRO A 53 0.37 16.72 -1.48
N VAL A 54 0.45 17.80 -2.26
CA VAL A 54 1.28 18.97 -1.94
C VAL A 54 0.66 19.82 -0.84
N ALA A 55 -0.68 19.87 -0.76
CA ALA A 55 -1.40 20.67 0.21
C ALA A 55 -1.10 20.28 1.67
N TYR A 56 -0.82 19.00 1.93
CA TYR A 56 -0.40 18.53 3.26
C TYR A 56 0.84 19.24 3.79
N PHE A 57 1.75 19.64 2.89
CA PHE A 57 3.01 20.29 3.23
C PHE A 57 2.91 21.81 3.12
N ALA A 58 2.26 22.31 2.07
CA ALA A 58 2.17 23.75 1.79
C ALA A 58 1.09 24.45 2.62
N ALA A 59 -0.10 23.83 2.73
CA ALA A 59 -1.26 24.41 3.43
C ALA A 59 -1.45 23.83 4.83
N GLY A 60 -0.74 22.75 5.18
CA GLY A 60 -0.87 22.08 6.48
C GLY A 60 -2.25 21.43 6.71
N ARG A 61 -2.99 21.18 5.62
CA ARG A 61 -4.33 20.56 5.64
C ARG A 61 -4.63 19.88 4.31
N PRO A 62 -5.48 18.85 4.28
CA PRO A 62 -5.97 18.30 3.02
C PRO A 62 -6.73 19.36 2.23
N LEU A 63 -6.49 19.39 0.92
CA LEU A 63 -7.28 20.16 -0.03
C LEU A 63 -7.81 19.21 -1.09
N PRO A 64 -9.12 19.23 -1.40
CA PRO A 64 -9.65 18.39 -2.47
C PRO A 64 -9.00 18.79 -3.80
N GLY A 65 -8.45 17.80 -4.50
CA GLY A 65 -7.94 17.98 -5.85
C GLY A 65 -9.07 17.92 -6.88
N ARG A 66 -8.83 18.50 -8.05
CA ARG A 66 -9.78 18.47 -9.16
C ARG A 66 -9.49 17.28 -10.08
N SER A 67 -10.55 16.68 -10.63
CA SER A 67 -10.42 15.50 -11.52
C SER A 67 -9.78 15.83 -12.87
N ASP A 68 -9.79 17.10 -13.29
CA ASP A 68 -9.14 17.59 -14.50
C ASP A 68 -7.67 18.00 -14.29
N ILE A 69 -7.25 18.24 -13.04
CA ILE A 69 -5.86 18.52 -12.68
C ILE A 69 -5.28 17.29 -11.97
N LYS A 70 -4.78 16.33 -12.74
CA LYS A 70 -4.24 15.07 -12.22
C LYS A 70 -2.96 14.61 -12.92
N THR A 71 -2.25 13.69 -12.28
CA THR A 71 -1.10 12.98 -12.85
C THR A 71 -1.08 11.54 -12.35
N GLU A 72 -0.41 10.67 -13.10
CA GLU A 72 -0.09 9.33 -12.63
C GLU A 72 1.35 9.27 -12.12
N HIS A 73 1.56 8.52 -11.03
CA HIS A 73 2.88 8.17 -10.52
C HIS A 73 2.85 6.75 -9.95
N ARG A 74 3.74 5.88 -10.42
CA ARG A 74 3.80 4.45 -10.03
C ARG A 74 2.44 3.71 -10.15
N GLY A 75 1.66 4.02 -11.20
CA GLY A 75 0.35 3.41 -11.44
C GLY A 75 -0.78 3.91 -10.54
N LEU A 76 -0.53 4.97 -9.77
CA LEU A 76 -1.51 5.62 -8.89
C LEU A 76 -1.89 6.98 -9.45
N THR A 77 -3.17 7.33 -9.35
CA THR A 77 -3.67 8.64 -9.76
C THR A 77 -3.62 9.61 -8.59
N TYR A 78 -3.04 10.79 -8.82
CA TYR A 78 -3.02 11.91 -7.88
C TYR A 78 -3.75 13.10 -8.51
N ARG A 79 -4.64 13.74 -7.73
CA ARG A 79 -5.34 14.97 -8.12
C ARG A 79 -4.74 16.16 -7.36
N PHE A 80 -4.92 17.35 -7.91
CA PHE A 80 -4.32 18.57 -7.37
C PHE A 80 -5.34 19.71 -7.30
N ALA A 81 -5.20 20.58 -6.30
CA ALA A 81 -6.06 21.76 -6.17
C ALA A 81 -5.68 22.84 -7.20
N SER A 82 -4.46 22.80 -7.74
CA SER A 82 -3.94 23.74 -8.73
C SER A 82 -2.90 23.10 -9.65
N ASP A 83 -2.67 23.70 -10.84
CA ASP A 83 -1.57 23.31 -11.73
C ASP A 83 -0.19 23.50 -11.10
N GLU A 84 -0.05 24.46 -10.18
CA GLU A 84 1.19 24.69 -9.45
C GLU A 84 1.51 23.52 -8.50
N SER A 85 0.53 23.06 -7.72
CA SER A 85 0.68 21.84 -6.91
C SER A 85 1.07 20.64 -7.78
N ARG A 86 0.43 20.48 -8.94
CA ARG A 86 0.75 19.41 -9.89
C ARG A 86 2.21 19.48 -10.36
N ARG A 87 2.70 20.68 -10.71
CA ARG A 87 4.12 20.90 -11.10
C ARG A 87 5.08 20.56 -9.96
N GLN A 88 4.78 20.99 -8.74
CA GLN A 88 5.61 20.68 -7.57
C GLN A 88 5.70 19.19 -7.32
N PHE A 89 4.57 18.47 -7.41
CA PHE A 89 4.53 17.03 -7.27
C PHE A 89 5.36 16.32 -8.34
N ILE A 90 5.17 16.65 -9.62
CA ILE A 90 5.91 16.02 -10.73
C ILE A 90 7.42 16.24 -10.58
N THR A 91 7.84 17.39 -10.05
CA THR A 91 9.26 17.71 -9.83
C THR A 91 9.90 16.85 -8.74
N SER A 92 9.15 16.44 -7.72
CA SER A 92 9.70 15.69 -6.58
C SER A 92 8.64 14.80 -5.91
N PRO A 93 8.11 13.77 -6.61
CA PRO A 93 6.95 13.02 -6.15
C PRO A 93 7.20 12.31 -4.81
N GLU A 94 8.40 11.76 -4.62
CA GLU A 94 8.79 11.03 -3.40
C GLU A 94 8.77 11.88 -2.11
N ARG A 95 8.70 13.22 -2.25
CA ARG A 95 8.48 14.12 -1.11
C ARG A 95 7.03 14.09 -0.63
N TYR A 96 6.09 13.94 -1.56
CA TYR A 96 4.68 14.20 -1.33
C TYR A 96 3.83 12.92 -1.23
N VAL A 97 4.34 11.79 -1.73
CA VAL A 97 3.64 10.50 -1.60
C VAL A 97 3.49 10.09 -0.12
N PRO A 98 2.32 9.55 0.27
CA PRO A 98 2.15 9.04 1.63
C PRO A 98 3.03 7.81 1.85
N GLN A 99 3.55 7.68 3.06
CA GLN A 99 4.25 6.47 3.48
C GLN A 99 3.26 5.32 3.66
N PHE A 100 3.80 4.09 3.66
CA PHE A 100 3.03 2.87 3.88
C PHE A 100 1.84 2.72 2.93
N GLY A 101 1.99 3.13 1.68
CA GLY A 101 0.94 3.04 0.66
C GLY A 101 -0.33 3.82 0.99
N GLY A 102 -0.28 4.78 1.92
CA GLY A 102 -1.45 5.52 2.39
C GLY A 102 -2.26 4.80 3.48
N PHE A 103 -1.75 3.72 4.08
CA PHE A 103 -2.37 3.08 5.24
C PHE A 103 -2.04 3.81 6.56
N CYS A 104 -2.80 3.48 7.59
CA CYS A 104 -2.62 4.01 8.94
C CYS A 104 -1.25 3.61 9.52
N ALA A 105 -0.39 4.58 9.83
CA ALA A 105 0.93 4.33 10.39
C ALA A 105 0.87 3.62 11.77
N GLN A 106 -0.13 3.93 12.59
CA GLN A 106 -0.36 3.23 13.87
C GLN A 106 -0.72 1.75 13.67
N ALA A 107 -1.54 1.44 12.67
CA ALA A 107 -1.93 0.07 12.39
C ALA A 107 -0.78 -0.72 11.75
N MET A 108 0.06 -0.03 10.96
CA MET A 108 1.29 -0.59 10.39
C MET A 108 2.28 -1.06 11.47
N ALA A 109 2.37 -0.37 12.61
CA ALA A 109 3.18 -0.81 13.75
C ALA A 109 2.76 -2.16 14.35
N TYR A 110 1.58 -2.66 13.98
CA TYR A 110 1.06 -3.98 14.34
C TYR A 110 0.95 -4.95 13.15
N ALA A 111 1.51 -4.60 11.98
CA ALA A 111 1.40 -5.34 10.72
C ALA A 111 -0.04 -5.53 10.20
N VAL A 112 -0.99 -4.70 10.64
CA VAL A 112 -2.40 -4.73 10.24
C VAL A 112 -2.67 -3.51 9.35
N PRO A 113 -2.39 -3.54 8.03
CA PRO A 113 -2.70 -2.42 7.15
C PRO A 113 -4.20 -2.09 7.18
N ALA A 114 -4.54 -0.93 7.73
CA ALA A 114 -5.89 -0.42 7.83
C ALA A 114 -5.99 0.89 7.04
N PRO A 115 -7.05 1.09 6.21
CA PRO A 115 -7.25 2.33 5.48
C PRO A 115 -7.12 3.54 6.40
N ALA A 116 -6.33 4.53 5.98
CA ALA A 116 -6.23 5.80 6.68
C ALA A 116 -7.33 6.77 6.21
N ASP A 117 -7.65 7.71 7.09
CA ASP A 117 -8.41 8.90 6.75
C ASP A 117 -7.44 9.96 6.19
N ALA A 118 -7.75 10.50 5.01
CA ALA A 118 -6.89 11.50 4.36
C ALA A 118 -6.85 12.83 5.14
N GLY A 119 -7.74 13.06 6.10
CA GLY A 119 -7.75 14.23 6.96
C GLY A 119 -6.86 14.14 8.20
N THR A 120 -6.53 12.92 8.65
CA THR A 120 -5.70 12.71 9.83
C THR A 120 -4.28 12.32 9.43
N PHE A 121 -3.36 13.26 9.58
CA PHE A 121 -1.97 13.07 9.15
C PHE A 121 -0.95 13.69 10.09
N LYS A 122 0.31 13.39 9.82
CA LYS A 122 1.49 14.03 10.39
C LYS A 122 2.61 14.05 9.35
N ILE A 123 3.37 15.14 9.30
CA ILE A 123 4.65 15.17 8.59
C ILE A 123 5.75 14.82 9.60
N ILE A 124 6.50 13.76 9.33
CA ILE A 124 7.65 13.32 10.15
C ILE A 124 8.85 13.26 9.21
N ASP A 125 9.91 13.99 9.52
CA ASP A 125 11.14 14.07 8.73
C ASP A 125 10.88 14.35 7.23
N GLY A 126 9.93 15.25 6.97
CA GLY A 126 9.55 15.65 5.61
C GLY A 126 8.76 14.60 4.83
N LYS A 127 8.22 13.56 5.49
CA LYS A 127 7.38 12.52 4.89
C LYS A 127 5.96 12.52 5.45
N LEU A 128 4.99 12.23 4.58
CA LEU A 128 3.56 12.21 4.91
C LEU A 128 3.14 10.86 5.51
N TYR A 129 2.68 10.86 6.75
CA TYR A 129 2.10 9.69 7.42
C TYR A 129 0.61 9.94 7.70
N LEU A 130 -0.23 8.97 7.36
CA LEU A 130 -1.67 9.05 7.55
C LEU A 130 -2.13 8.15 8.70
N PHE A 131 -3.30 8.44 9.25
CA PHE A 131 -3.90 7.72 10.37
C PHE A 131 -5.38 7.48 10.12
N ALA A 132 -5.90 6.36 10.62
CA ALA A 132 -7.32 6.04 10.51
C ALA A 132 -8.22 6.95 11.38
N SER A 133 -7.65 7.60 12.40
CA SER A 133 -8.36 8.51 13.30
C SER A 133 -7.40 9.37 14.12
N ALA A 134 -7.90 10.48 14.69
CA ALA A 134 -7.14 11.30 15.63
C ALA A 134 -6.60 10.48 16.82
N ARG A 135 -7.38 9.49 17.28
CA ARG A 135 -6.97 8.58 18.35
C ARG A 135 -5.83 7.65 17.93
N ALA A 136 -5.86 7.12 16.72
CA ALA A 136 -4.74 6.35 16.17
C ALA A 136 -3.46 7.19 16.06
N ARG A 137 -3.58 8.46 15.62
CA ARG A 137 -2.44 9.39 15.62
C ARG A 137 -1.90 9.63 17.03
N LEU A 138 -2.79 9.86 17.99
CA LEU A 138 -2.43 10.07 19.39
C LEU A 138 -1.65 8.88 19.96
N TYR A 139 -2.09 7.64 19.71
CA TYR A 139 -1.36 6.45 20.16
C TYR A 139 0.01 6.31 19.49
N PHE A 140 0.11 6.69 18.22
CA PHE A 140 1.38 6.70 17.50
C PHE A 140 2.36 7.67 18.13
N GLU A 141 1.88 8.87 18.45
CA GLU A 141 2.66 9.96 19.04
C GLU A 141 3.08 9.69 20.49
N MET A 142 2.40 8.80 21.24
CA MET A 142 2.84 8.41 22.60
C MET A 142 4.27 7.85 22.63
N ASP A 143 4.70 7.21 21.54
CA ASP A 143 6.03 6.64 21.38
C ASP A 143 6.40 6.61 19.88
N GLN A 144 6.54 7.80 19.30
CA GLN A 144 6.69 8.00 17.85
C GLN A 144 7.87 7.22 17.27
N GLU A 145 9.03 7.27 17.92
CA GLU A 145 10.26 6.64 17.43
C GLU A 145 10.09 5.11 17.36
N ARG A 146 9.62 4.50 18.46
CA ARG A 146 9.36 3.06 18.51
C ARG A 146 8.31 2.64 17.50
N ASN A 147 7.20 3.36 17.42
CA ASN A 147 6.09 3.01 16.54
C ASN A 147 6.49 3.16 15.06
N LEU A 148 7.29 4.17 14.72
CA LEU A 148 7.81 4.35 13.37
C LEU A 148 8.77 3.22 12.99
N LYS A 149 9.67 2.81 13.89
CA LYS A 149 10.57 1.67 13.69
C LYS A 149 9.80 0.37 13.45
N LEU A 150 8.76 0.12 14.24
CA LEU A 150 7.90 -1.06 14.08
C LEU A 150 7.11 -1.01 12.77
N ALA A 151 6.57 0.15 12.40
CA ALA A 151 5.82 0.32 11.16
C ALA A 151 6.70 0.06 9.93
N TRP A 152 7.93 0.61 9.90
CA TRP A 152 8.88 0.33 8.81
C TRP A 152 9.29 -1.13 8.75
N HIS A 153 9.60 -1.74 9.90
CA HIS A 153 9.90 -3.17 9.97
C HIS A 153 8.80 -4.00 9.29
N TYR A 154 7.54 -3.84 9.69
CA TYR A 154 6.45 -4.63 9.13
C TYR A 154 6.07 -4.25 7.71
N TRP A 155 6.22 -2.99 7.34
CA TRP A 155 6.08 -2.57 5.96
C TRP A 155 7.02 -3.35 5.06
N GLU A 156 8.31 -3.38 5.40
CA GLU A 156 9.36 -4.02 4.61
C GLU A 156 9.30 -5.54 4.66
N THR A 157 8.99 -6.14 5.81
CA THR A 157 9.08 -7.60 5.96
C THR A 157 7.78 -8.34 5.64
N GLU A 158 6.64 -7.66 5.63
CA GLU A 158 5.34 -8.34 5.50
C GLU A 158 4.34 -7.66 4.57
N VAL A 159 4.28 -6.33 4.53
CA VAL A 159 3.11 -5.65 3.98
C VAL A 159 3.32 -5.17 2.54
N ALA A 160 4.46 -4.56 2.21
CA ALA A 160 4.67 -3.81 0.97
C ALA A 160 4.25 -4.58 -0.29
N ASP A 161 4.68 -5.84 -0.41
CA ASP A 161 4.45 -6.70 -1.57
C ASP A 161 3.35 -7.77 -1.35
N SER A 162 2.46 -7.52 -0.39
CA SER A 162 1.37 -8.43 -0.04
C SER A 162 -0.01 -7.88 -0.42
N SER A 163 -1.01 -8.77 -0.45
CA SER A 163 -2.40 -8.33 -0.39
C SER A 163 -2.71 -7.82 1.02
N TRP A 164 -2.89 -6.51 1.17
CA TRP A 164 -3.17 -5.89 2.46
C TRP A 164 -4.38 -6.51 3.18
N ARG A 165 -5.39 -6.97 2.43
CA ARG A 165 -6.59 -7.62 3.00
C ARG A 165 -6.24 -8.96 3.65
N LEU A 166 -5.46 -9.79 2.94
CA LEU A 166 -5.00 -11.08 3.47
C LEU A 166 -4.03 -10.88 4.63
N GLN A 167 -3.13 -9.90 4.52
CA GLN A 167 -2.18 -9.56 5.57
C GLN A 167 -2.90 -9.07 6.85
N SER A 168 -3.88 -8.18 6.72
CA SER A 168 -4.71 -7.75 7.85
C SER A 168 -5.48 -8.90 8.47
N TRP A 169 -6.11 -9.76 7.66
CA TRP A 169 -6.79 -10.95 8.17
C TRP A 169 -5.85 -11.89 8.94
N LYS A 170 -4.68 -12.18 8.38
CA LYS A 170 -3.61 -12.97 9.03
C LYS A 170 -3.24 -12.38 10.39
N ARG A 171 -3.00 -11.06 10.48
CA ARG A 171 -2.54 -10.41 11.72
C ARG A 171 -3.64 -10.13 12.74
N LEU A 172 -4.90 -10.15 12.32
CA LEU A 172 -6.03 -10.20 13.24
C LEU A 172 -6.16 -11.56 13.94
N LEU A 173 -5.82 -12.66 13.25
CA LEU A 173 -5.77 -14.01 13.83
C LEU A 173 -4.47 -14.26 14.62
N PHE A 174 -3.34 -13.83 14.08
CA PHE A 174 -2.00 -14.05 14.63
C PHE A 174 -1.34 -12.71 14.96
N ARG A 175 -1.78 -12.14 16.09
CA ARG A 175 -1.29 -10.85 16.60
C ARG A 175 0.22 -10.87 16.82
N VAL A 176 0.85 -9.73 16.57
CA VAL A 176 2.27 -9.52 16.90
C VAL A 176 2.48 -9.51 18.42
N PRO A 177 3.67 -9.89 18.93
CA PRO A 177 3.89 -10.01 20.38
C PRO A 177 3.64 -8.72 21.17
N HIS A 178 3.85 -7.57 20.55
CA HIS A 178 3.64 -6.25 21.15
C HIS A 178 2.29 -5.62 20.80
N TYR A 179 1.34 -6.39 20.27
CA TYR A 179 0.01 -5.90 19.94
C TYR A 179 -0.67 -5.32 21.19
N LYS A 180 -1.35 -4.18 21.02
CA LYS A 180 -2.22 -3.60 22.05
C LYS A 180 -3.57 -3.27 21.45
N SER A 181 -4.62 -3.64 22.15
CA SER A 181 -5.99 -3.19 21.90
C SER A 181 -6.14 -1.70 22.20
N ASN A 182 -7.22 -1.09 21.71
CA ASN A 182 -7.54 0.31 22.03
C ASN A 182 -7.71 0.53 23.54
N ALA A 183 -8.28 -0.43 24.27
CA ALA A 183 -8.43 -0.34 25.72
C ALA A 183 -7.08 -0.29 26.44
N GLU A 184 -6.13 -1.16 26.06
CA GLU A 184 -4.78 -1.16 26.64
C GLU A 184 -4.01 0.13 26.31
N LEU A 185 -4.21 0.68 25.10
CA LEU A 185 -3.62 1.96 24.70
C LEU A 185 -4.27 3.14 25.46
N ASP A 186 -5.58 3.11 25.71
CA ASP A 186 -6.27 4.11 26.53
C ASP A 186 -5.76 4.11 27.97
N GLU A 187 -5.59 2.92 28.57
CA GLU A 187 -5.02 2.78 29.91
C GLU A 187 -3.57 3.24 29.96
N GLU A 188 -2.76 2.92 28.95
CA GLU A 188 -1.39 3.39 28.87
C GLU A 188 -1.32 4.91 28.76
N TYR A 189 -2.17 5.51 27.92
CA TYR A 189 -2.26 6.96 27.81
C TYR A 189 -2.66 7.59 29.16
N ALA A 190 -3.66 7.03 29.83
CA ALA A 190 -4.09 7.48 31.15
C ALA A 190 -2.97 7.37 32.21
N ARG A 191 -2.22 6.27 32.22
CA ARG A 191 -1.06 6.10 33.10
C ARG A 191 0.04 7.11 32.83
N ARG A 192 0.35 7.41 31.55
CA ARG A 192 1.43 8.33 31.16
C ARG A 192 1.08 9.80 31.39
N PHE A 193 -0.18 10.19 31.17
CA PHE A 193 -0.58 11.60 31.11
C PHE A 193 -1.63 12.02 32.16
N GLY A 194 -2.05 11.10 33.03
CA GLY A 194 -3.01 11.38 34.11
C GLY A 194 -4.42 11.73 33.64
N LYS A 195 -4.77 11.44 32.37
CA LYS A 195 -6.08 11.76 31.78
C LYS A 195 -6.46 10.76 30.68
N LYS A 196 -7.76 10.61 30.41
CA LYS A 196 -8.23 9.81 29.27
C LYS A 196 -7.87 10.47 27.93
N PRO A 197 -7.63 9.68 26.87
CA PRO A 197 -7.47 10.23 25.54
C PRO A 197 -8.79 10.87 25.08
N SER A 198 -8.69 12.08 24.53
CA SER A 198 -9.80 12.81 23.90
C SER A 198 -10.12 12.19 22.54
#